data_AF-A0A847NJV1-F1
#
_entry.id   AF-A0A847NJV1-F1
#
_cell.length_a   1.000
_cell.length_b   1.000
_cell.length_c   1.000
_cell.angle_alpha   90.00
_cell.angle_beta   90.00
_cell.angle_gamma   90.00
#
_symmetry.space_group_name_H-M   'P 1'
#
loop_
_entity.id
_entity.type
_entity.pdbx_description
1 polymer ?
#
loop_
_entity_poly.entity_id
_entity_poly.type
_entity_poly.pdbx_seq_one_letter_code
_entity_poly.pdbx_strand_id
1 'polypeptide(L)'
;VEAEEDSSITYDILEYREVREGSIGERLMNSMLEGGTSGVKVGFDIIPGVLIICSVVMILTNTVPEAGVYTGAAYEGIGLLPRIGEKISFITKPLFGFTSPSAFSVPITALGAAGAAISLVPNMITQGIAKAQDVAVFTAMCMCWSGYLSTHVAMMDGLKFRNLTGAAILCHTIGGICAGVAANWIFRLIEFIF
;
A
#
# COMPACT_ATOMS: atom_id res chain seq x y z
N VAL A 1 -45.80 -1.29 -22.12
CA VAL A 1 -46.36 -1.67 -20.81
C VAL A 1 -45.23 -1.49 -19.82
N GLU A 2 -45.17 -0.30 -19.26
CA GLU A 2 -44.24 0.07 -18.19
C GLU A 2 -44.63 -0.76 -16.97
N ALA A 3 -43.68 -1.54 -16.44
CA ALA A 3 -43.87 -2.19 -15.16
C ALA A 3 -43.66 -1.13 -14.09
N GLU A 4 -44.73 -0.81 -13.38
CA GLU A 4 -44.74 0.07 -12.21
C GLU A 4 -43.69 -0.42 -11.19
N GLU A 5 -42.70 0.42 -10.90
CA GLU A 5 -41.83 0.25 -9.73
C GLU A 5 -42.67 0.50 -8.48
N ASP A 6 -43.17 -0.59 -7.89
CA ASP A 6 -43.85 -0.54 -6.61
C ASP A 6 -42.85 -0.14 -5.51
N SER A 7 -43.13 1.00 -4.92
CA SER A 7 -42.36 1.64 -3.87
C SER A 7 -42.50 0.93 -2.52
N SER A 8 -41.37 0.73 -1.83
CA SER A 8 -41.23 0.65 -0.37
C SER A 8 -41.37 -0.69 0.38
N ILE A 9 -40.90 -1.82 -0.17
CA ILE A 9 -40.58 -2.97 0.70
C ILE A 9 -39.20 -2.73 1.35
N THR A 10 -39.21 -2.28 2.61
CA THR A 10 -38.01 -2.22 3.45
C THR A 10 -37.74 -3.63 3.97
N TYR A 11 -36.78 -4.33 3.37
CA TYR A 11 -36.32 -5.64 3.84
C TYR A 11 -35.44 -5.46 5.07
N ASP A 12 -35.72 -6.19 6.15
CA ASP A 12 -34.81 -6.28 7.29
C ASP A 12 -33.57 -7.09 6.89
N ILE A 13 -32.46 -6.39 6.65
CA ILE A 13 -31.16 -6.97 6.27
C ILE A 13 -30.57 -7.92 7.32
N LEU A 14 -31.09 -7.92 8.56
CA LEU A 14 -30.69 -8.86 9.60
C LEU A 14 -31.46 -10.18 9.52
N GLU A 15 -32.66 -10.19 8.92
CA GLU A 15 -33.47 -11.41 8.77
C GLU A 15 -33.39 -12.01 7.36
N TYR A 16 -33.17 -11.19 6.32
CA TYR A 16 -33.11 -11.64 4.93
C TYR A 16 -31.70 -11.59 4.34
N ARG A 17 -31.27 -12.70 3.75
CA ARG A 17 -30.08 -12.78 2.90
C ARG A 17 -30.50 -12.84 1.44
N GLU A 18 -30.04 -11.88 0.64
CA GLU A 18 -30.12 -11.98 -0.80
C GLU A 18 -29.22 -13.15 -1.29
N VAL A 19 -29.83 -14.12 -1.97
CA VAL A 19 -29.15 -15.27 -2.55
C VAL A 19 -29.16 -15.08 -4.06
N ARG A 20 -27.97 -14.98 -4.66
CA ARG A 20 -27.83 -14.98 -6.13
C ARG A 20 -28.60 -16.13 -6.74
N GLU A 21 -29.41 -15.83 -7.74
CA GLU A 21 -30.17 -16.83 -8.48
C GLU A 21 -29.26 -17.83 -9.19
N GLY A 22 -29.83 -18.99 -9.54
CA GLY A 22 -29.14 -20.03 -10.29
C GLY A 22 -28.54 -21.16 -9.44
N SER A 23 -27.92 -22.11 -10.15
CA SER A 23 -27.27 -23.27 -9.53
C SER A 23 -25.99 -22.89 -8.77
N ILE A 24 -25.44 -23.80 -7.95
CA ILE A 24 -24.18 -23.56 -7.21
C ILE A 24 -23.03 -23.16 -8.18
N GLY A 25 -22.92 -23.86 -9.32
CA GLY A 25 -21.88 -23.58 -10.32
C GLY A 25 -22.09 -22.25 -11.03
N GLU A 26 -23.35 -21.89 -11.30
CA GLU A 26 -23.71 -20.61 -11.91
C GLU A 26 -23.43 -19.43 -10.97
N ARG A 27 -23.76 -19.58 -9.68
CA ARG A 27 -23.45 -18.57 -8.65
C ARG A 27 -21.94 -18.37 -8.51
N LEU A 28 -21.16 -19.44 -8.55
CA LEU A 28 -19.69 -19.35 -8.54
C LEU A 28 -19.20 -18.59 -9.77
N MET A 29 -19.62 -19.00 -10.97
CA MET A 29 -19.18 -18.37 -12.22
C MET A 29 -19.58 -16.89 -12.27
N ASN A 30 -20.82 -16.55 -11.93
CA ASN A 30 -21.30 -15.17 -11.91
C ASN A 30 -20.52 -14.32 -10.91
N SER A 31 -20.24 -14.83 -9.70
CA SER A 31 -19.45 -14.09 -8.71
C SER A 31 -18.01 -13.83 -9.18
N MET A 32 -17.40 -14.80 -9.86
CA MET A 32 -16.06 -14.64 -10.44
C MET A 32 -16.04 -13.62 -11.57
N LEU A 33 -17.00 -13.71 -12.50
CA LEU A 33 -17.05 -12.83 -13.67
C LEU A 33 -17.36 -11.38 -13.26
N GLU A 34 -18.38 -11.18 -12.42
CA GLU A 34 -18.71 -9.84 -11.92
C GLU A 34 -17.60 -9.25 -11.05
N GLY A 35 -17.01 -10.06 -10.17
CA GLY A 35 -15.86 -9.65 -9.36
C GLY A 35 -14.66 -9.26 -10.24
N GLY A 36 -14.40 -10.02 -11.30
CA GLY A 36 -13.37 -9.70 -12.30
C GLY A 36 -13.65 -8.39 -13.04
N THR A 37 -14.86 -8.20 -13.57
CA THR A 37 -15.24 -6.95 -14.26
C THR A 37 -15.19 -5.74 -13.34
N SER A 38 -15.74 -5.87 -12.12
CA SER A 38 -15.69 -4.82 -11.10
C SER A 38 -14.24 -4.47 -10.71
N GLY A 39 -13.40 -5.50 -10.50
CA GLY A 39 -12.00 -5.32 -10.17
C GLY A 39 -11.21 -4.59 -11.26
N VAL A 40 -11.43 -4.93 -12.54
CA VAL A 40 -10.81 -4.23 -13.67
C VAL A 40 -11.22 -2.76 -13.71
N LYS A 41 -12.51 -2.46 -13.51
CA LYS A 41 -13.02 -1.09 -13.50
C LYS A 41 -12.40 -0.26 -12.38
N VAL A 42 -12.40 -0.78 -11.16
CA VAL A 42 -11.74 -0.14 -10.01
C VAL A 42 -10.24 0.05 -10.29
N GLY A 43 -9.58 -0.93 -10.91
CA GLY A 43 -8.19 -0.83 -11.34
C GLY A 43 -7.93 0.35 -12.28
N PHE A 44 -8.76 0.52 -13.32
CA PHE A 44 -8.68 1.67 -14.22
C PHE A 44 -8.88 3.01 -13.51
N ASP A 45 -9.82 3.06 -12.56
CA ASP A 45 -10.11 4.27 -11.77
C ASP A 45 -8.93 4.66 -10.86
N ILE A 46 -8.13 3.68 -10.41
CA ILE A 46 -6.95 3.88 -9.54
C ILE A 46 -5.71 4.39 -10.31
N ILE A 47 -5.54 4.02 -11.58
CA ILE A 47 -4.31 4.29 -12.37
C ILE A 47 -3.86 5.77 -12.30
N PRO A 48 -4.72 6.77 -12.55
CA PRO A 48 -4.29 8.17 -12.56
C PRO A 48 -3.74 8.63 -11.21
N GLY A 49 -4.40 8.23 -10.12
CA GLY A 49 -3.96 8.54 -8.76
C GLY A 49 -2.61 7.92 -8.44
N VAL A 50 -2.43 6.63 -8.77
CA VAL A 50 -1.15 5.93 -8.62
C VAL A 50 -0.04 6.63 -9.38
N LEU A 51 -0.23 6.93 -10.67
CA LEU A 51 0.84 7.51 -11.48
C LEU A 51 1.31 8.87 -10.93
N ILE A 52 0.40 9.75 -10.55
CA ILE A 52 0.76 11.07 -10.02
C ILE A 52 1.45 10.95 -8.66
N ILE A 53 0.87 10.19 -7.73
CA ILE A 53 1.39 10.07 -6.37
C ILE A 53 2.74 9.35 -6.37
N CYS A 54 2.88 8.27 -7.14
CA CYS A 54 4.14 7.55 -7.29
C CYS A 54 5.22 8.44 -7.88
N SER A 55 4.89 9.25 -8.89
CA SER A 55 5.85 10.19 -9.49
C SER A 55 6.35 11.21 -8.47
N VAL A 56 5.44 11.80 -7.70
CA VAL A 56 5.80 12.74 -6.62
C VAL A 56 6.68 12.05 -5.57
N VAL A 57 6.28 10.88 -5.09
CA VAL A 57 7.06 10.14 -4.08
C VAL A 57 8.43 9.75 -4.61
N MET A 58 8.55 9.33 -5.86
CA MET A 58 9.84 9.00 -6.50
C MET A 58 10.75 10.23 -6.59
N ILE A 59 10.23 11.38 -7.02
CA ILE A 59 10.99 12.65 -7.05
C ILE A 59 11.46 13.04 -5.64
N LEU A 60 10.61 12.85 -4.63
CA LEU A 60 10.96 13.18 -3.24
C LEU A 60 11.93 12.16 -2.61
N THR A 61 11.96 10.92 -3.11
CA THR A 61 12.78 9.82 -2.58
C THR A 61 14.14 9.76 -3.25
N ASN A 62 14.19 9.72 -4.58
CA ASN A 62 15.43 9.51 -5.32
C ASN A 62 16.35 10.73 -5.19
N THR A 63 17.62 10.55 -5.51
CA THR A 63 18.63 11.60 -5.44
C THR A 63 19.06 12.06 -6.83
N VAL A 64 19.79 13.17 -6.87
CA VAL A 64 20.41 13.64 -8.12
C VAL A 64 21.46 12.62 -8.60
N PRO A 65 21.70 12.52 -9.93
CA PRO A 65 22.78 11.70 -10.49
C PRO A 65 24.16 12.14 -9.99
N GLU A 66 25.19 11.32 -10.23
CA GLU A 66 26.59 11.62 -9.85
C GLU A 66 27.10 12.97 -10.38
N ALA A 67 26.54 13.47 -11.49
CA ALA A 67 26.86 14.79 -12.04
C ALA A 67 26.35 15.97 -11.18
N GLY A 68 25.56 15.70 -10.13
CA GLY A 68 25.08 16.69 -9.15
C GLY A 68 23.98 17.63 -9.65
N VAL A 69 23.56 17.53 -10.92
CA VAL A 69 22.54 18.37 -11.54
C VAL A 69 21.26 17.57 -11.74
N TYR A 70 20.13 18.08 -11.24
CA TYR A 70 18.80 17.52 -11.51
C TYR A 70 18.39 17.87 -12.93
N THR A 71 18.22 16.86 -13.78
CA THR A 71 17.84 17.02 -15.20
C THR A 71 16.36 16.71 -15.45
N GLY A 72 15.69 16.06 -14.50
CA GLY A 72 14.33 15.56 -14.65
C GLY A 72 14.26 14.22 -15.38
N ALA A 73 15.39 13.52 -15.55
CA ALA A 73 15.41 12.20 -16.16
C ALA A 73 14.74 11.16 -15.25
N ALA A 74 14.42 10.00 -15.84
CA ALA A 74 13.84 8.89 -15.10
C ALA A 74 14.74 8.50 -13.92
N TYR A 75 14.10 8.20 -12.79
CA TYR A 75 14.73 7.82 -11.53
C TYR A 75 15.57 8.92 -10.84
N GLU A 76 15.48 10.18 -11.26
CA GLU A 76 16.06 11.29 -10.51
C GLU A 76 15.13 11.82 -9.41
N GLY A 77 15.71 12.48 -8.40
CA GLY A 77 14.94 13.15 -7.35
C GLY A 77 15.77 14.12 -6.51
N ILE A 78 15.13 14.67 -5.47
CA ILE A 78 15.72 15.68 -4.56
C ILE A 78 16.15 15.12 -3.20
N GLY A 79 15.89 13.83 -2.93
CA GLY A 79 16.30 13.13 -1.71
C GLY A 79 15.70 13.71 -0.42
N LEU A 80 14.54 14.38 -0.48
CA LEU A 80 13.92 15.02 0.67
C LEU A 80 13.46 14.00 1.70
N LEU A 81 12.80 12.94 1.25
CA LEU A 81 12.21 11.93 2.11
C LEU A 81 13.28 11.10 2.86
N PRO A 82 14.36 10.62 2.22
CA PRO A 82 15.49 10.01 2.92
C PRO A 82 16.11 10.92 3.99
N ARG A 83 16.29 12.22 3.69
CA ARG A 83 16.83 13.20 4.65
C ARG A 83 15.94 13.39 5.88
N ILE A 84 14.62 13.34 5.69
CA ILE A 84 13.67 13.34 6.82
C ILE A 84 13.80 12.04 7.60
N GLY A 85 13.90 10.91 6.90
CA GLY A 85 14.14 9.58 7.44
C GLY A 85 15.34 9.49 8.37
N GLU A 86 16.48 10.05 7.94
CA GLU A 86 17.70 10.13 8.75
C GLU A 86 17.48 10.90 10.05
N LYS A 87 16.75 12.03 10.01
CA LYS A 87 16.45 12.82 11.20
C LYS A 87 15.55 12.09 12.19
N ILE A 88 14.63 11.25 11.72
CA ILE A 88 13.75 10.45 12.57
C ILE A 88 14.33 9.07 12.91
N SER A 89 15.54 8.76 12.43
CA SER A 89 16.19 7.46 12.65
C SER A 89 16.39 7.09 14.11
N PHE A 90 16.42 8.07 15.01
CA PHE A 90 16.48 7.84 16.46
C PHE A 90 15.25 7.11 17.00
N ILE A 91 14.09 7.25 16.35
CA ILE A 91 12.84 6.54 16.67
C ILE A 91 12.75 5.25 15.86
N THR A 92 13.06 5.32 14.57
CA THR A 92 12.77 4.21 13.66
C THR A 92 13.76 3.05 13.83
N LYS A 93 15.02 3.31 14.21
CA LYS A 93 15.99 2.25 14.55
C LYS A 93 15.53 1.38 15.73
N PRO A 94 15.16 1.92 16.92
CA PRO A 94 14.72 1.07 18.02
C PRO A 94 13.38 0.37 17.74
N LEU A 95 12.47 0.99 17.00
CA LEU A 95 11.17 0.38 16.66
C LEU A 95 11.28 -0.74 15.63
N PHE A 96 12.00 -0.49 14.54
CA PHE A 96 12.03 -1.38 13.38
C PHE A 96 13.32 -2.18 13.23
N GLY A 97 14.37 -1.84 13.97
CA GLY A 97 15.63 -2.59 13.96
C GLY A 97 16.50 -2.38 12.73
N PHE A 98 16.26 -1.32 11.94
CA PHE A 98 16.90 -1.17 10.63
C PHE A 98 18.43 -1.23 10.65
N THR A 99 19.01 -2.01 9.74
CA THR A 99 20.47 -2.20 9.61
C THR A 99 21.19 -0.89 9.27
N SER A 100 20.58 -0.04 8.45
CA SER A 100 21.13 1.26 8.03
C SER A 100 20.06 2.35 8.09
N PRO A 101 20.38 3.63 8.37
CA PRO A 101 19.43 4.73 8.19
C PRO A 101 18.85 4.81 6.77
N SER A 102 19.65 4.44 5.75
CA SER A 102 19.21 4.44 4.36
C SER A 102 18.15 3.37 4.04
N ALA A 103 18.00 2.33 4.88
CA ALA A 103 16.93 1.34 4.80
C ALA A 103 15.53 1.98 4.94
N PHE A 104 15.45 3.14 5.59
CA PHE A 104 14.19 3.84 5.79
C PHE A 104 13.58 4.36 4.47
N SER A 105 14.34 4.44 3.38
CA SER A 105 13.79 4.83 2.08
C SER A 105 12.73 3.85 1.58
N VAL A 106 12.81 2.55 1.90
CA VAL A 106 11.84 1.54 1.45
C VAL A 106 10.43 1.82 2.00
N PRO A 107 10.21 1.91 3.33
CA PRO A 107 8.91 2.33 3.87
C PRO A 107 8.41 3.65 3.30
N ILE A 108 9.29 4.64 3.10
CA ILE A 108 8.85 5.92 2.55
C ILE A 108 8.38 5.79 1.09
N THR A 109 9.12 5.09 0.25
CA THR A 109 8.70 4.81 -1.14
C THR A 109 7.37 4.06 -1.16
N ALA A 110 7.12 3.19 -0.18
CA ALA A 110 5.89 2.42 -0.07
C ALA A 110 4.65 3.29 0.17
N LEU A 111 4.78 4.50 0.72
CA LEU A 111 3.67 5.46 0.84
C LEU A 111 3.09 5.87 -0.53
N GLY A 112 3.91 5.82 -1.59
CA GLY A 112 3.47 6.02 -2.97
C GLY A 112 3.21 4.72 -3.71
N ALA A 113 4.21 3.83 -3.72
CA ALA A 113 4.16 2.52 -4.39
C ALA A 113 4.93 1.45 -3.59
N ALA A 114 4.18 0.53 -2.97
CA ALA A 114 4.76 -0.65 -2.31
C ALA A 114 5.58 -1.52 -3.28
N GLY A 115 5.11 -1.72 -4.52
CA GLY A 115 5.84 -2.50 -5.53
C GLY A 115 7.20 -1.89 -5.90
N ALA A 116 7.24 -0.56 -6.10
CA ALA A 116 8.50 0.14 -6.36
C ALA A 116 9.43 0.10 -5.14
N ALA A 117 8.89 0.23 -3.93
CA ALA A 117 9.67 0.13 -2.69
C ALA A 117 10.37 -1.23 -2.55
N ILE A 118 9.66 -2.33 -2.79
CA ILE A 118 10.24 -3.68 -2.73
C ILE A 118 11.30 -3.90 -3.81
N SER A 119 11.18 -3.24 -4.98
CA SER A 119 12.19 -3.33 -6.04
C SER A 119 13.57 -2.77 -5.65
N LEU A 120 13.64 -1.92 -4.62
CA LEU A 120 14.91 -1.38 -4.09
C LEU A 120 15.66 -2.42 -3.24
N VAL A 121 14.96 -3.38 -2.65
CA VAL A 121 15.49 -4.31 -1.64
C VAL A 121 16.63 -5.20 -2.17
N PRO A 122 16.57 -5.79 -3.39
CA PRO A 122 17.66 -6.60 -3.89
C PRO A 122 19.01 -5.86 -3.97
N ASN A 123 18.98 -4.60 -4.43
CA ASN A 123 20.18 -3.76 -4.51
C ASN A 123 20.69 -3.36 -3.11
N MET A 124 19.79 -3.10 -2.16
CA MET A 124 20.17 -2.84 -0.78
C MET A 124 20.83 -4.04 -0.10
N ILE A 125 20.38 -5.26 -0.40
CA ILE A 125 21.01 -6.48 0.12
C ILE A 125 22.42 -6.65 -0.46
N THR A 126 22.59 -6.46 -1.78
CA THR A 126 23.92 -6.60 -2.41
C THR A 126 24.92 -5.56 -1.90
N GLN A 127 24.45 -4.38 -1.53
CA GLN A 127 25.27 -3.31 -0.93
C GLN A 127 25.47 -3.45 0.58
N GLY A 128 24.88 -4.46 1.22
CA GLY A 128 24.96 -4.67 2.68
C GLY A 128 24.16 -3.63 3.51
N ILE A 129 23.26 -2.89 2.87
CA ILE A 129 22.39 -1.87 3.49
C ILE A 129 21.20 -2.51 4.22
N ALA A 130 20.72 -3.65 3.74
CA ALA A 130 19.59 -4.39 4.29
C ALA A 130 19.94 -5.87 4.53
N LYS A 131 19.35 -6.47 5.56
CA LYS A 131 19.46 -7.88 5.95
C LYS A 131 18.09 -8.54 5.97
N ALA A 132 18.04 -9.86 6.20
CA ALA A 132 16.80 -10.63 6.26
C ALA A 132 15.75 -10.03 7.22
N GLN A 133 16.20 -9.52 8.38
CA GLN A 133 15.33 -8.84 9.34
C GLN A 133 14.70 -7.57 8.75
N ASP A 134 15.47 -6.75 8.03
CA ASP A 134 14.96 -5.56 7.35
C ASP A 134 13.92 -5.94 6.29
N VAL A 135 14.17 -7.00 5.52
CA VAL A 135 13.23 -7.50 4.50
C VAL A 135 11.89 -7.88 5.13
N ALA A 136 11.91 -8.61 6.26
CA ALA A 136 10.68 -8.98 6.97
C ALA A 136 9.88 -7.73 7.39
N VAL A 137 10.56 -6.72 7.92
CA VAL A 137 9.94 -5.45 8.31
C VAL A 137 9.40 -4.68 7.11
N PHE A 138 10.19 -4.54 6.04
CA PHE A 138 9.78 -3.87 4.82
C PHE A 138 8.54 -4.52 4.22
N THR A 139 8.53 -5.85 4.11
CA THR A 139 7.39 -6.58 3.56
C THR A 139 6.14 -6.36 4.41
N ALA A 140 6.23 -6.45 5.73
CA ALA A 140 5.09 -6.22 6.61
C ALA A 140 4.54 -4.78 6.50
N MET A 141 5.41 -3.78 6.50
CA MET A 141 5.03 -2.37 6.34
C MET A 141 4.42 -2.11 4.97
N CYS A 142 5.07 -2.57 3.90
CA CYS A 142 4.61 -2.43 2.52
C CYS A 142 3.25 -3.10 2.30
N MET A 143 2.96 -4.20 2.98
CA MET A 143 1.66 -4.86 2.85
C MET A 143 0.53 -4.01 3.44
N CYS A 144 0.77 -3.37 4.59
CA CYS A 144 -0.17 -2.40 5.16
C CYS A 144 -0.26 -1.10 4.35
N TRP A 145 0.82 -0.69 3.69
CA TRP A 145 0.88 0.53 2.87
C TRP A 145 0.69 0.27 1.37
N SER A 146 0.23 -0.92 1.01
CA SER A 146 -0.05 -1.25 -0.39
C SER A 146 -1.21 -0.39 -0.88
N GLY A 147 -0.93 0.50 -1.83
CA GLY A 147 -1.94 1.43 -2.33
C GLY A 147 -2.33 2.56 -1.36
N TYR A 148 -1.44 2.88 -0.41
CA TYR A 148 -1.66 3.80 0.70
C TYR A 148 -2.33 5.13 0.30
N LEU A 149 -1.65 5.98 -0.47
CA LEU A 149 -2.23 7.25 -0.95
C LEU A 149 -2.98 7.10 -2.28
N SER A 150 -2.62 6.08 -3.07
CA SER A 150 -3.03 5.99 -4.46
C SER A 150 -4.25 5.11 -4.72
N THR A 151 -4.37 4.01 -3.99
CA THR A 151 -5.49 3.07 -4.09
C THR A 151 -6.61 3.42 -3.13
N HIS A 152 -6.31 3.78 -1.88
CA HIS A 152 -7.38 4.06 -0.90
C HIS A 152 -8.22 5.29 -1.28
N VAL A 153 -7.61 6.34 -1.84
CA VAL A 153 -8.36 7.51 -2.29
C VAL A 153 -9.35 7.15 -3.40
N ALA A 154 -8.88 6.44 -4.43
CA ALA A 154 -9.71 6.02 -5.56
C ALA A 154 -10.73 4.93 -5.18
N MET A 155 -10.35 3.98 -4.32
CA MET A 155 -11.24 2.93 -3.83
C MET A 155 -12.37 3.50 -2.98
N MET A 156 -12.07 4.43 -2.07
CA MET A 156 -13.11 5.09 -1.26
C MET A 156 -14.06 5.92 -2.11
N ASP A 157 -13.56 6.53 -3.19
CA ASP A 157 -14.40 7.23 -4.16
C ASP A 157 -15.31 6.26 -4.92
N GLY A 158 -14.78 5.14 -5.42
CA GLY A 158 -15.56 4.08 -6.07
C GLY A 158 -16.63 3.44 -5.18
N LEU A 159 -16.37 3.34 -3.86
CA LEU A 159 -17.32 2.86 -2.86
C LEU A 159 -18.31 3.93 -2.39
N LYS A 160 -18.23 5.17 -2.90
CA LYS A 160 -19.04 6.32 -2.46
C LYS A 160 -18.85 6.72 -0.98
N PHE A 161 -17.72 6.37 -0.38
CA PHE A 161 -17.34 6.70 1.00
C PHE A 161 -16.10 7.60 1.06
N ARG A 162 -16.01 8.59 0.16
CA ARG A 162 -14.85 9.49 0.06
C ARG A 162 -14.55 10.26 1.34
N ASN A 163 -15.55 10.49 2.19
CA ASN A 163 -15.39 11.11 3.51
C ASN A 163 -14.54 10.25 4.48
N LEU A 164 -14.43 8.94 4.24
CA LEU A 164 -13.65 8.01 5.07
C LEU A 164 -12.19 7.87 4.61
N THR A 165 -11.80 8.46 3.49
CA THR A 165 -10.43 8.35 2.94
C THR A 165 -9.34 8.71 3.94
N GLY A 166 -9.51 9.81 4.68
CA GLY A 166 -8.54 10.22 5.70
C GLY A 166 -8.43 9.23 6.85
N ALA A 167 -9.57 8.67 7.29
CA ALA A 167 -9.60 7.66 8.34
C ALA A 167 -8.95 6.34 7.87
N ALA A 168 -9.22 5.93 6.63
CA ALA A 168 -8.59 4.76 6.04
C ALA A 168 -7.06 4.93 5.99
N ILE A 169 -6.57 6.04 5.42
CA ILE A 169 -5.13 6.34 5.36
C ILE A 169 -4.51 6.29 6.76
N LEU A 170 -5.13 6.93 7.76
CA LEU A 170 -4.64 6.93 9.14
C LEU A 170 -4.56 5.52 9.75
N CYS A 171 -5.61 4.72 9.59
CA CYS A 171 -5.63 3.33 10.05
C CYS A 171 -4.52 2.51 9.39
N HIS A 172 -4.28 2.70 8.09
CA HIS A 172 -3.19 2.04 7.37
C HIS A 172 -1.81 2.55 7.84
N THR A 173 -1.66 3.82 8.24
CA THR A 173 -0.41 4.34 8.82
C THR A 173 -0.09 3.58 10.10
N ILE A 174 -1.05 3.53 11.01
CA ILE A 174 -0.91 2.90 12.32
C ILE A 174 -0.69 1.41 12.13
N GLY A 175 -1.48 0.78 11.26
CA GLY A 175 -1.35 -0.63 10.90
C GLY A 175 0.05 -0.97 10.39
N GLY A 176 0.61 -0.18 9.48
CA GLY A 176 1.96 -0.41 8.98
C GLY A 176 3.05 -0.20 10.01
N ILE A 177 2.92 0.79 10.90
CA ILE A 177 3.84 0.95 12.04
C ILE A 177 3.78 -0.28 12.94
N CYS A 178 2.58 -0.69 13.36
CA CYS A 178 2.39 -1.89 14.19
C CYS A 178 2.92 -3.15 13.50
N ALA A 179 2.68 -3.31 12.19
CA ALA A 179 3.16 -4.45 11.41
C ALA A 179 4.69 -4.48 11.32
N GLY A 180 5.34 -3.33 11.08
CA GLY A 180 6.80 -3.25 11.05
C GLY A 180 7.43 -3.58 12.42
N VAL A 181 6.83 -3.07 13.50
CA VAL A 181 7.27 -3.40 14.87
C VAL A 181 7.09 -4.88 15.15
N ALA A 182 5.90 -5.42 14.90
CA ALA A 182 5.61 -6.84 15.09
C ALA A 182 6.57 -7.71 14.28
N ALA A 183 6.82 -7.40 13.01
CA ALA A 183 7.74 -8.13 12.16
C ALA A 183 9.17 -8.13 12.70
N ASN A 184 9.67 -6.99 13.18
CA ASN A 184 10.99 -6.90 13.82
C ASN A 184 11.10 -7.84 15.03
N TRP A 185 10.10 -7.81 15.92
CA TRP A 185 10.10 -8.64 17.14
C TRP A 185 9.89 -10.12 16.86
N ILE A 186 8.96 -10.45 15.95
CA ILE A 186 8.72 -11.84 15.53
C ILE A 186 9.98 -12.41 14.87
N PHE A 187 10.63 -11.66 13.99
CA PHE A 187 11.87 -12.11 13.34
C PHE A 187 12.95 -12.42 14.38
N ARG A 188 13.19 -11.50 15.32
CA ARG A 188 14.17 -11.69 16.41
C ARG A 188 13.83 -12.89 17.30
N LEU A 189 12.55 -13.10 17.58
CA LEU A 189 12.11 -14.25 18.38
C LEU A 189 12.36 -15.56 17.63
N ILE A 190 12.09 -15.61 16.32
CA ILE A 190 12.37 -16.78 15.49
C ILE A 190 13.88 -17.04 15.43
N GLU A 191 14.70 -16.02 15.17
CA GLU A 191 16.17 -16.11 15.14
C GLU A 191 16.77 -16.48 16.51
N PHE A 192 16.07 -16.21 17.62
CA PHE A 192 16.50 -16.66 18.93
C PHE A 192 16.18 -18.13 19.20
N ILE A 193 15.12 -18.66 18.60
CA ILE A 193 14.67 -20.04 18.79
C ILE A 193 15.44 -21.02 17.89
N PHE A 194 15.79 -20.61 16.66
CA PHE A 194 16.47 -21.42 15.65
C PHE A 194 17.88 -20.92 15.37
#